data_AF-A0A951HY13-F1
#
_entry.id   AF-A0A951HY13-F1
#
_cell.length_a   1.000
_cell.length_b   1.000
_cell.length_c   1.000
_cell.angle_alpha   90.00
_cell.angle_beta   90.00
_cell.angle_gamma   90.00
#
_symmetry.space_group_name_H-M   'P 1'
#
loop_
_entity.id
_entity.type
_entity.pdbx_description
1 polymer ?
#
loop_
_entity_poly.entity_id
_entity_poly.type
_entity_poly.pdbx_seq_one_letter_code
_entity_poly.pdbx_strand_id
1 'polypeptide(L)'
;MSAFLSEDGEARRRFLKQALLTGGGLAAANLLFSYRLKIFAQTNSPVNSAASETAGTIPVTLRVNGRSHALQLEPQVTLLDALRERIGLTGSKKGCDRGQCGACTVLADGHRINSCLALAASYDGAEITTIEGLANGEALHPLQEAFIKHDGFQCGYCTPGQIMSAAGLLKEGCPEGMGVRECMSGNICRCGAYNGIVAAIEEVRGKRA
;
A
#
# COMPACT_ATOMS: atom_id res chain seq x y z
N MET A 1 -16.94 58.58 52.39
CA MET A 1 -15.91 58.47 51.34
C MET A 1 -15.41 57.03 51.37
N SER A 2 -16.19 56.12 50.79
CA SER A 2 -16.00 54.68 50.93
C SER A 2 -16.24 54.05 49.56
N ALA A 3 -15.20 53.40 49.05
CA ALA A 3 -15.03 53.01 47.66
C ALA A 3 -16.08 52.01 47.17
N PHE A 4 -16.61 52.30 45.98
CA PHE A 4 -17.25 51.35 45.07
C PHE A 4 -16.33 50.15 44.83
N LEU A 5 -16.70 48.98 45.34
CA LEU A 5 -16.24 47.71 44.78
C LEU A 5 -17.29 47.31 43.73
N SER A 6 -16.89 47.37 42.45
CA SER A 6 -17.68 46.86 41.32
C SER A 6 -17.97 45.36 41.51
N GLU A 7 -19.15 44.91 41.06
CA GLU A 7 -19.58 43.50 41.00
C GLU A 7 -18.51 42.57 40.37
N ASP A 8 -17.62 43.11 39.53
CA ASP A 8 -16.50 42.39 38.92
C ASP A 8 -15.47 41.86 39.95
N GLY A 9 -15.31 42.55 41.07
CA GLY A 9 -14.35 42.19 42.12
C GLY A 9 -14.74 40.93 42.88
N GLU A 10 -16.04 40.75 43.13
CA GLU A 10 -16.57 39.56 43.80
C GLU A 10 -16.60 38.35 42.87
N ALA A 11 -16.91 38.54 41.59
CA ALA A 11 -16.86 37.48 40.58
C ALA A 11 -15.44 36.91 40.41
N ARG A 12 -14.42 37.78 40.36
CA ARG A 12 -13.01 37.38 40.23
C ARG A 12 -12.49 36.62 41.46
N ARG A 13 -12.90 37.03 42.66
CA ARG A 13 -12.54 36.34 43.91
C ARG A 13 -13.22 34.97 44.02
N ARG A 14 -14.42 34.80 43.47
CA ARG A 14 -15.15 33.53 43.41
C ARG A 14 -14.50 32.54 42.43
N PHE A 15 -14.11 33.03 41.25
CA PHE A 15 -13.37 32.25 40.25
C PHE A 15 -12.02 31.73 40.77
N LEU A 16 -11.23 32.59 41.42
CA LEU A 16 -9.94 32.18 42.00
C LEU A 16 -10.07 31.12 43.11
N LYS A 17 -11.12 31.19 43.93
CA LYS A 17 -11.41 30.16 44.96
C LYS A 17 -11.84 28.82 44.33
N GLN A 18 -12.60 28.83 43.23
CA GLN A 18 -13.02 27.61 42.52
C GLN A 18 -11.88 26.95 41.74
N ALA A 19 -10.94 27.73 41.18
CA ALA A 19 -9.78 27.21 40.45
C ALA A 19 -8.79 26.46 41.37
N LEU A 20 -8.62 26.89 42.62
CA LEU A 20 -7.74 26.22 43.59
C LEU A 20 -8.29 24.87 44.09
N LEU A 21 -9.62 24.72 44.19
CA LEU A 21 -10.26 23.47 44.62
C LEU A 21 -10.28 22.38 43.54
N THR A 22 -10.23 22.77 42.26
CA THR A 22 -10.22 21.84 41.12
C THR A 22 -8.81 21.42 40.69
N GLY A 23 -7.79 22.23 40.94
CA GLY A 23 -6.39 21.90 40.63
C GLY A 23 -5.75 20.84 41.53
N GLY A 24 -6.15 20.77 42.81
CA GLY A 24 -5.55 19.82 43.77
C GLY A 24 -5.92 18.34 43.54
N GLY A 25 -7.14 18.07 43.03
CA GLY A 25 -7.61 16.70 42.81
C GLY A 25 -6.93 15.98 41.64
N LEU A 26 -6.52 16.72 40.61
CA LEU A 26 -5.91 16.15 39.40
C LEU A 26 -4.47 15.67 39.62
N ALA A 27 -3.72 16.27 40.56
CA ALA A 27 -2.35 15.86 40.85
C ALA A 27 -2.28 14.50 41.59
N ALA A 28 -3.19 14.27 42.54
CA ALA A 28 -3.24 13.01 43.30
C ALA A 28 -3.72 11.82 42.45
N ALA A 29 -4.67 12.05 41.53
CA ALA A 29 -5.17 11.02 40.61
C ALA A 29 -4.08 10.56 39.61
N ASN A 30 -3.22 11.48 39.15
CA ASN A 30 -2.10 11.13 38.26
C ASN A 30 -1.00 10.31 38.96
N LEU A 31 -0.72 10.58 40.24
CA LEU A 31 0.24 9.82 41.04
C LEU A 31 -0.23 8.37 41.32
N LEU A 32 -1.54 8.17 41.56
CA LEU A 32 -2.11 6.84 41.76
C LEU A 32 -2.24 6.04 40.44
N PHE A 33 -2.52 6.71 39.32
CA PHE A 33 -2.59 6.08 38.00
C PHE A 33 -1.20 5.62 37.51
N SER A 34 -0.17 6.43 37.71
CA SER A 34 1.21 6.09 37.34
C SER A 34 1.80 4.94 38.18
N TYR A 35 1.38 4.80 39.45
CA TYR A 35 1.76 3.63 40.26
C TYR A 35 1.06 2.33 39.81
N ARG A 36 -0.19 2.38 39.35
CA ARG A 36 -0.89 1.19 38.81
C ARG A 36 -0.33 0.70 37.48
N LEU A 37 0.16 1.58 36.61
CA LEU A 37 0.80 1.16 35.35
C LEU A 37 2.09 0.36 35.59
N LYS A 38 2.89 0.72 36.61
CA LYS A 38 4.13 -0.02 36.93
C LYS A 38 3.86 -1.45 37.41
N ILE A 39 2.73 -1.70 38.07
CA ILE A 39 2.36 -3.05 38.55
C ILE A 39 1.86 -3.93 37.39
N PHE A 40 1.13 -3.37 36.42
CA PHE A 40 0.68 -4.11 35.24
C PHE A 40 1.78 -4.33 34.17
N ALA A 41 2.87 -3.54 34.20
CA ALA A 41 3.97 -3.70 33.28
C ALA A 41 4.89 -4.91 33.58
N GLN A 42 4.72 -5.59 34.72
CA GLN A 42 5.63 -6.62 35.19
C GLN A 42 5.21 -8.08 34.91
N THR A 43 4.09 -8.34 34.24
CA THR A 43 3.68 -9.72 33.88
C THR A 43 3.97 -10.11 32.43
N ASN A 44 4.45 -9.20 31.60
CA ASN A 44 4.98 -9.57 30.28
C ASN A 44 6.45 -9.93 30.41
N SER A 45 6.71 -11.18 30.81
CA SER A 45 7.96 -11.85 30.44
C SER A 45 8.16 -11.65 28.94
N PRO A 46 9.36 -11.23 28.49
CA PRO A 46 9.65 -11.29 27.06
C PRO A 46 9.52 -12.77 26.69
N VAL A 47 8.53 -13.09 25.87
CA VAL A 47 8.58 -14.32 25.10
C VAL A 47 9.81 -14.12 24.24
N ASN A 48 10.93 -14.69 24.69
CA ASN A 48 12.02 -15.04 23.82
C ASN A 48 11.40 -16.02 22.83
N SER A 49 10.82 -15.47 21.76
CA SER A 49 10.70 -16.16 20.50
C SER A 49 12.15 -16.28 20.05
N ALA A 50 12.82 -17.28 20.62
CA ALA A 50 14.08 -17.78 20.15
C ALA A 50 13.91 -17.88 18.65
N ALA A 51 14.73 -17.11 17.94
CA ALA A 51 14.80 -17.07 16.50
C ALA A 51 14.54 -18.47 15.96
N SER A 52 13.52 -18.60 15.11
CA SER A 52 13.35 -19.80 14.29
C SER A 52 14.71 -20.09 13.68
N GLU A 53 15.32 -21.18 14.12
CA GLU A 53 16.61 -21.64 13.64
C GLU A 53 16.51 -21.78 12.12
N THR A 54 17.20 -20.87 11.43
CA THR A 54 17.57 -20.93 10.01
C THR A 54 16.50 -21.49 9.07
N ALA A 55 15.52 -20.67 8.69
CA ALA A 55 14.94 -20.83 7.36
C ALA A 55 16.09 -20.59 6.36
N GLY A 56 16.64 -21.67 5.80
CA GLY A 56 17.73 -21.58 4.82
C GLY A 56 17.30 -20.67 3.67
N THR A 57 18.13 -19.68 3.34
CA THR A 57 17.91 -18.88 2.14
C THR A 57 18.42 -19.64 0.92
N ILE A 58 17.75 -19.49 -0.21
CA ILE A 58 18.16 -20.03 -1.50
C ILE A 58 18.54 -18.88 -2.45
N PRO A 59 19.53 -19.10 -3.34
CA PRO A 59 19.84 -18.15 -4.40
C PRO A 59 18.70 -18.12 -5.41
N VAL A 60 18.28 -16.91 -5.79
CA VAL A 60 17.30 -16.65 -6.85
C VAL A 60 17.79 -15.44 -7.65
N THR A 61 17.80 -15.55 -8.97
CA THR A 61 18.12 -14.44 -9.88
C THR A 61 16.87 -14.01 -10.63
N LEU A 62 16.46 -12.77 -10.48
CA LEU A 62 15.33 -12.20 -11.23
C LEU A 62 15.84 -11.15 -12.21
N ARG A 63 15.32 -11.13 -13.44
CA ARG A 63 15.55 -10.02 -14.37
C ARG A 63 14.37 -9.06 -14.29
N VAL A 64 14.53 -7.95 -13.59
CA VAL A 64 13.45 -7.00 -13.32
C VAL A 64 13.66 -5.71 -14.09
N ASN A 65 12.72 -5.36 -14.97
CA ASN A 65 12.78 -4.18 -15.83
C ASN A 65 14.13 -4.07 -16.59
N GLY A 66 14.58 -5.20 -17.16
CA GLY A 66 15.85 -5.29 -17.89
C GLY A 66 17.12 -5.36 -17.03
N ARG A 67 17.02 -5.34 -15.70
CA ARG A 67 18.17 -5.41 -14.77
C ARG A 67 18.20 -6.74 -14.03
N SER A 68 19.37 -7.37 -13.94
CA SER A 68 19.55 -8.61 -13.18
C SER A 68 19.70 -8.34 -11.68
N HIS A 69 18.99 -9.11 -10.86
CA HIS A 69 19.00 -9.05 -9.39
C HIS A 69 19.27 -10.44 -8.83
N ALA A 70 20.47 -10.68 -8.31
CA ALA A 70 20.80 -11.88 -7.55
C ALA A 70 20.42 -11.68 -6.07
N LEU A 71 19.59 -12.56 -5.53
CA LEU A 71 18.98 -12.46 -4.22
C LEU A 71 19.18 -13.75 -3.41
N GLN A 72 19.31 -13.62 -2.09
CA GLN A 72 19.19 -14.73 -1.14
C GLN A 72 17.83 -14.62 -0.45
N LEU A 73 16.92 -15.55 -0.75
CA LEU A 73 15.52 -15.48 -0.30
C LEU A 73 15.13 -16.71 0.51
N GLU A 74 14.28 -16.53 1.52
CA GLU A 74 13.56 -17.66 2.10
C GLU A 74 12.60 -18.24 1.04
N PRO A 75 12.41 -19.58 0.95
CA PRO A 75 11.59 -20.21 -0.08
C PRO A 75 10.14 -19.70 -0.14
N GLN A 76 9.62 -19.19 0.98
CA GLN A 76 8.26 -18.67 1.11
C GLN A 76 8.08 -17.23 0.62
N VAL A 77 9.16 -16.52 0.27
CA VAL A 77 9.07 -15.13 -0.19
C VAL A 77 8.30 -15.08 -1.51
N THR A 78 7.19 -14.35 -1.51
CA THR A 78 6.41 -14.10 -2.73
C THR A 78 7.18 -13.22 -3.69
N LEU A 79 6.88 -13.30 -4.98
CA LEU A 79 7.42 -12.39 -5.99
C LEU A 79 7.08 -10.94 -5.65
N LEU A 80 5.88 -10.69 -5.11
CA LEU A 80 5.48 -9.37 -4.63
C LEU A 80 6.43 -8.83 -3.56
N ASP A 81 6.75 -9.64 -2.55
CA ASP A 81 7.62 -9.22 -1.44
C ASP A 81 9.09 -9.15 -1.86
N ALA A 82 9.55 -9.99 -2.78
CA ALA A 82 10.87 -9.85 -3.39
C ALA A 82 11.00 -8.50 -4.12
N LEU A 83 10.03 -8.14 -4.95
CA LEU A 83 10.03 -6.85 -5.67
C LEU A 83 10.03 -5.65 -4.71
N ARG A 84 9.11 -5.66 -3.74
CA ARG A 84 8.90 -4.50 -2.88
C ARG A 84 9.94 -4.36 -1.78
N GLU A 85 10.21 -5.45 -1.06
CA GLU A 85 10.90 -5.42 0.22
C GLU A 85 12.36 -5.88 0.11
N ARG A 86 12.76 -6.50 -1.01
CA ARG A 86 14.16 -6.89 -1.26
C ARG A 86 14.80 -6.04 -2.35
N ILE A 87 14.10 -5.79 -3.46
CA ILE A 87 14.60 -4.96 -4.56
C ILE A 87 14.27 -3.48 -4.34
N GLY A 88 13.19 -3.15 -3.64
CA GLY A 88 12.77 -1.76 -3.36
C GLY A 88 11.84 -1.16 -4.41
N LEU A 89 11.31 -1.96 -5.34
CA LEU A 89 10.33 -1.54 -6.34
C LEU A 89 8.92 -1.63 -5.76
N THR A 90 8.47 -0.52 -5.18
CA THR A 90 7.24 -0.45 -4.39
C THR A 90 5.98 -0.15 -5.22
N GLY A 91 6.10 -0.01 -6.54
CA GLY A 91 5.02 0.26 -7.47
C GLY A 91 3.94 -0.83 -7.43
N SER A 92 4.33 -2.10 -7.43
CA SER A 92 3.41 -3.22 -7.19
C SER A 92 2.86 -3.18 -5.76
N LYS A 93 1.55 -3.34 -5.59
CA LYS A 93 0.88 -3.11 -4.29
C LYS A 93 0.35 -4.39 -3.65
N LYS A 94 0.50 -4.48 -2.33
CA LYS A 94 -0.10 -5.54 -1.50
C LYS A 94 -1.46 -5.08 -0.96
N GLY A 95 -2.51 -5.28 -1.76
CA GLY A 95 -3.87 -4.92 -1.36
C GLY A 95 -4.62 -6.00 -0.54
N CYS A 96 -4.39 -7.28 -0.86
CA CYS A 96 -5.13 -8.40 -0.24
C CYS A 96 -4.27 -9.62 0.11
N ASP A 97 -3.11 -9.77 -0.52
CA ASP A 97 -2.19 -10.92 -0.37
C ASP A 97 -2.82 -12.31 -0.59
N ARG A 98 -3.90 -12.37 -1.39
CA ARG A 98 -4.68 -13.60 -1.64
C ARG A 98 -5.33 -13.64 -3.03
N GLY A 99 -4.76 -12.93 -4.00
CA GLY A 99 -5.18 -12.92 -5.41
C GLY A 99 -6.53 -12.26 -5.73
N GLN A 100 -7.17 -11.57 -4.79
CA GLN A 100 -8.53 -11.06 -4.97
C GLN A 100 -8.61 -9.66 -5.61
N CYS A 101 -7.58 -8.83 -5.50
CA CYS A 101 -7.69 -7.41 -5.87
C CYS A 101 -6.95 -7.00 -7.15
N GLY A 102 -5.99 -7.79 -7.62
CA GLY A 102 -5.15 -7.45 -8.79
C GLY A 102 -4.18 -6.27 -8.58
N ALA A 103 -4.08 -5.66 -7.39
CA ALA A 103 -3.19 -4.52 -7.17
C ALA A 103 -1.69 -4.89 -7.27
N CYS A 104 -1.38 -6.18 -7.18
CA CYS A 104 -0.05 -6.75 -7.28
C CYS A 104 0.30 -7.25 -8.70
N THR A 105 -0.51 -6.92 -9.73
CA THR A 105 -0.26 -7.42 -11.08
C THR A 105 1.09 -6.93 -11.62
N VAL A 106 1.89 -7.86 -12.12
CA VAL A 106 3.13 -7.65 -12.88
C VAL A 106 3.08 -8.49 -14.15
N LEU A 107 3.98 -8.26 -15.10
CA LEU A 107 4.19 -9.21 -16.21
C LEU A 107 5.39 -10.10 -15.88
N ALA A 108 5.20 -11.41 -15.91
CA ALA A 108 6.26 -12.40 -15.87
C ALA A 108 6.35 -13.08 -17.24
N ASP A 109 7.51 -12.98 -17.90
CA ASP A 109 7.73 -13.45 -19.27
C ASP A 109 6.61 -13.00 -20.23
N GLY A 110 6.20 -11.74 -20.07
CA GLY A 110 5.15 -11.10 -20.88
C GLY A 110 3.70 -11.38 -20.44
N HIS A 111 3.46 -12.30 -19.50
CA HIS A 111 2.12 -12.69 -19.04
C HIS A 111 1.76 -12.00 -17.72
N ARG A 112 0.55 -11.45 -17.62
CA ARG A 112 0.10 -10.83 -16.36
C ARG A 112 -0.20 -11.86 -15.29
N ILE A 113 0.36 -11.68 -14.09
CA ILE A 113 0.15 -12.56 -12.94
C ILE A 113 -0.10 -11.78 -11.66
N ASN A 114 -0.80 -12.40 -10.70
CA ASN A 114 -0.86 -11.92 -9.33
C ASN A 114 0.42 -12.30 -8.57
N SER A 115 1.38 -11.37 -8.44
CA SER A 115 2.67 -11.65 -7.81
C SER A 115 2.60 -12.06 -6.33
N CYS A 116 1.49 -11.78 -5.62
CA CYS A 116 1.28 -12.28 -4.24
C CYS A 116 1.03 -13.79 -4.16
N LEU A 117 0.62 -14.43 -5.26
CA LEU A 117 0.37 -15.88 -5.33
C LEU A 117 1.53 -16.65 -5.99
N ALA A 118 2.63 -15.97 -6.30
CA ALA A 118 3.81 -16.53 -6.92
C ALA A 118 4.97 -16.53 -5.92
N LEU A 119 5.64 -17.66 -5.73
CA LEU A 119 6.90 -17.69 -4.99
C LEU A 119 8.03 -17.17 -5.88
N ALA A 120 8.88 -16.29 -5.35
CA ALA A 120 9.98 -15.71 -6.13
C ALA A 120 10.93 -16.81 -6.68
N ALA A 121 11.15 -17.85 -5.88
CA ALA A 121 11.96 -19.00 -6.26
C ALA A 121 11.45 -19.75 -7.51
N SER A 122 10.14 -19.75 -7.77
CA SER A 122 9.55 -20.38 -8.95
C SER A 122 9.76 -19.58 -10.24
N TYR A 123 10.28 -18.35 -10.13
CA TYR A 123 10.54 -17.44 -11.24
C TYR A 123 12.04 -17.14 -11.39
N ASP A 124 12.91 -18.02 -10.89
CA ASP A 124 14.35 -17.91 -11.10
C ASP A 124 14.67 -17.85 -12.61
N GLY A 125 15.42 -16.84 -13.01
CA GLY A 125 15.77 -16.51 -14.39
C GLY A 125 14.69 -15.76 -15.20
N ALA A 126 13.47 -15.62 -14.69
CA ALA A 126 12.36 -15.01 -15.42
C ALA A 126 12.54 -13.49 -15.64
N GLU A 127 11.95 -12.97 -16.72
CA GLU A 127 11.86 -11.53 -16.99
C GLU A 127 10.58 -10.96 -16.39
N ILE A 128 10.73 -10.09 -15.39
CA ILE A 128 9.64 -9.44 -14.67
C ILE A 128 9.57 -7.97 -15.07
N THR A 129 8.42 -7.54 -15.57
CA THR A 129 8.12 -6.13 -15.80
C THR A 129 7.14 -5.62 -14.74
N THR A 130 7.52 -4.54 -14.04
CA THR A 130 6.66 -3.83 -13.08
C THR A 130 6.21 -2.48 -13.66
N ILE A 131 5.38 -1.75 -12.90
CA ILE A 131 4.88 -0.44 -13.34
C ILE A 131 6.01 0.57 -13.59
N GLU A 132 7.09 0.49 -12.82
CA GLU A 132 8.29 1.30 -12.96
C GLU A 132 9.01 1.05 -14.30
N GLY A 133 8.88 -0.15 -14.87
CA GLY A 133 9.51 -0.53 -16.13
C GLY A 133 8.75 -0.11 -17.38
N LEU A 134 7.55 0.49 -17.26
CA LEU A 134 6.76 0.87 -18.44
C LEU A 134 7.19 2.21 -19.06
N ALA A 135 7.68 3.15 -18.25
CA ALA A 135 8.13 4.45 -18.74
C ALA A 135 9.55 4.34 -19.32
N ASN A 136 9.85 5.18 -20.31
CA ASN A 136 11.21 5.33 -20.84
C ASN A 136 11.79 6.67 -20.40
N GLY A 137 12.47 6.68 -19.26
CA GLY A 137 12.92 7.92 -18.62
C GLY A 137 11.73 8.79 -18.22
N GLU A 138 11.66 10.01 -18.74
CA GLU A 138 10.54 10.94 -18.50
C GLU A 138 9.34 10.70 -19.42
N ALA A 139 9.50 9.90 -20.48
CA ALA A 139 8.43 9.58 -21.40
C ALA A 139 7.49 8.53 -20.79
N LEU A 140 6.25 8.93 -20.55
CA LEU A 140 5.21 8.05 -20.04
C LEU A 140 4.82 7.00 -21.09
N HIS A 141 4.45 5.82 -20.62
CA HIS A 141 3.81 4.81 -21.45
C HIS A 141 2.44 5.32 -21.92
N PRO A 142 1.96 5.00 -23.14
CA PRO A 142 0.64 5.46 -23.62
C PRO A 142 -0.54 5.15 -22.69
N LEU A 143 -0.49 4.01 -21.97
CA LEU A 143 -1.48 3.71 -20.92
C LEU A 143 -1.38 4.67 -19.73
N GLN A 144 -0.19 5.06 -19.29
CA GLN A 144 -0.03 6.02 -18.19
C GLN A 144 -0.60 7.38 -18.59
N GLU A 145 -0.30 7.86 -19.80
CA GLU A 145 -0.86 9.11 -20.35
C GLU A 145 -2.39 9.05 -20.45
N ALA A 146 -2.93 7.96 -20.97
CA ALA A 146 -4.38 7.78 -21.10
C ALA A 146 -5.07 7.72 -19.73
N PHE A 147 -4.47 7.06 -18.73
CA PHE A 147 -5.02 7.05 -17.37
C PHE A 147 -5.04 8.45 -16.75
N ILE A 148 -4.05 9.30 -17.03
CA ILE A 148 -4.07 10.71 -16.61
C ILE A 148 -5.18 11.47 -17.33
N LYS A 149 -5.25 11.34 -18.66
CA LYS A 149 -6.22 12.04 -19.51
C LYS A 149 -7.68 11.74 -19.15
N HIS A 150 -7.98 10.49 -18.81
CA HIS A 150 -9.33 10.01 -18.55
C HIS A 150 -9.68 9.93 -17.06
N ASP A 151 -8.86 10.50 -16.18
CA ASP A 151 -9.03 10.41 -14.72
C ASP A 151 -9.23 8.94 -14.27
N GLY A 152 -8.42 8.05 -14.84
CA GLY A 152 -8.47 6.60 -14.65
C GLY A 152 -7.99 6.12 -13.28
N PHE A 153 -7.97 7.01 -12.28
CA PHE A 153 -7.58 6.71 -10.91
C PHE A 153 -8.08 7.80 -9.96
N GLN A 154 -8.03 7.52 -8.66
CA GLN A 154 -8.23 8.53 -7.61
C GLN A 154 -7.13 8.39 -6.55
N CYS A 155 -7.30 7.48 -5.57
CA CYS A 155 -6.28 7.26 -4.54
C CYS A 155 -4.95 6.69 -5.08
N GLY A 156 -4.93 6.24 -6.34
CA GLY A 156 -3.73 5.72 -7.00
C GLY A 156 -3.34 4.29 -6.63
N TYR A 157 -3.94 3.69 -5.59
CA TYR A 157 -3.46 2.42 -5.04
C TYR A 157 -3.62 1.24 -6.00
N CYS A 158 -4.75 1.12 -6.69
CA CYS A 158 -4.96 0.06 -7.69
C CYS A 158 -4.28 0.36 -9.04
N THR A 159 -3.88 1.61 -9.28
CA THR A 159 -3.45 2.10 -10.60
C THR A 159 -2.30 1.31 -11.20
N PRO A 160 -1.23 0.94 -10.46
CA PRO A 160 -0.18 0.06 -10.97
C PRO A 160 -0.73 -1.26 -11.51
N GLY A 161 -1.54 -1.97 -10.73
CA GLY A 161 -2.15 -3.22 -11.15
C GLY A 161 -3.06 -3.06 -12.37
N GLN A 162 -3.87 -1.99 -12.41
CA GLN A 162 -4.73 -1.68 -13.56
C GLN A 162 -3.92 -1.47 -14.85
N ILE A 163 -2.87 -0.68 -14.79
CA ILE A 163 -2.02 -0.39 -15.96
C ILE A 163 -1.26 -1.65 -16.40
N MET A 164 -0.69 -2.43 -15.46
CA MET A 164 0.01 -3.67 -15.79
C MET A 164 -0.93 -4.71 -16.41
N SER A 165 -2.13 -4.88 -15.86
CA SER A 165 -3.14 -5.77 -16.43
C SER A 165 -3.58 -5.32 -17.81
N ALA A 166 -3.75 -4.01 -18.04
CA ALA A 166 -4.08 -3.47 -19.34
C ALA A 166 -2.94 -3.68 -20.36
N ALA A 167 -1.69 -3.52 -19.95
CA ALA A 167 -0.53 -3.78 -20.80
C ALA A 167 -0.45 -5.24 -21.25
N GLY A 168 -0.75 -6.19 -20.35
CA GLY A 168 -0.90 -7.61 -20.68
C GLY A 168 -2.07 -7.87 -21.62
N LEU A 169 -3.25 -7.34 -21.30
CA LEU A 169 -4.47 -7.47 -22.11
C LEU A 169 -4.27 -6.98 -23.55
N LEU A 170 -3.59 -5.85 -23.75
CA LEU A 170 -3.35 -5.31 -25.09
C LEU A 170 -2.40 -6.15 -25.95
N LYS A 171 -1.68 -7.12 -25.36
CA LYS A 171 -0.86 -8.12 -26.07
C LYS A 171 -1.63 -9.43 -26.27
N GLU A 172 -2.33 -9.88 -25.22
CA GLU A 172 -3.13 -11.10 -25.20
C GLU A 172 -4.33 -11.02 -26.15
N GLY A 173 -4.91 -9.82 -26.30
CA GLY A 173 -6.23 -9.64 -26.88
C GLY A 173 -7.35 -9.97 -25.88
N CYS A 174 -8.55 -9.48 -26.16
CA CYS A 174 -9.74 -9.86 -25.42
C CYS A 174 -10.50 -10.89 -26.28
N PRO A 175 -10.92 -12.05 -25.72
CA PRO A 175 -11.68 -13.04 -26.47
C PRO A 175 -12.96 -12.46 -27.10
N GLU A 176 -13.42 -13.07 -28.18
CA GLU A 176 -14.57 -12.61 -28.93
C GLU A 176 -15.83 -12.47 -28.04
N GLY A 177 -16.56 -11.39 -28.23
CA GLY A 177 -17.75 -11.06 -27.43
C GLY A 177 -17.47 -10.48 -26.05
N MET A 178 -16.21 -10.48 -25.57
CA MET A 178 -15.84 -9.82 -24.32
C MET A 178 -15.34 -8.38 -24.56
N GLY A 179 -15.78 -7.46 -23.70
CA GLY A 179 -15.30 -6.09 -23.67
C GLY A 179 -14.15 -5.91 -22.68
N VAL A 180 -13.47 -4.75 -22.73
CA VAL A 180 -12.40 -4.39 -21.79
C VAL A 180 -12.83 -4.55 -20.33
N ARG A 181 -14.10 -4.26 -20.00
CA ARG A 181 -14.65 -4.43 -18.64
C ARG A 181 -14.48 -5.85 -18.11
N GLU A 182 -14.83 -6.85 -18.91
CA GLU A 182 -14.74 -8.25 -18.51
C GLU A 182 -13.28 -8.71 -18.46
N CYS A 183 -12.50 -8.35 -19.48
CA CYS A 183 -11.08 -8.68 -19.55
C CYS A 183 -10.21 -8.01 -18.47
N MET A 184 -10.74 -7.02 -17.75
CA MET A 184 -10.10 -6.31 -16.64
C MET A 184 -10.77 -6.57 -15.28
N SER A 185 -11.74 -7.48 -15.19
CA SER A 185 -12.54 -7.72 -13.98
C SER A 185 -11.73 -8.20 -12.78
N GLY A 186 -10.53 -8.76 -13.01
CA GLY A 186 -9.58 -9.17 -11.97
C GLY A 186 -8.88 -8.03 -11.22
N ASN A 187 -9.09 -6.77 -11.60
CA ASN A 187 -8.47 -5.60 -10.96
C ASN A 187 -9.51 -4.70 -10.28
N ILE A 188 -9.57 -4.77 -8.95
CA ILE A 188 -10.58 -4.06 -8.16
C ILE A 188 -10.15 -2.61 -7.89
N CYS A 189 -11.06 -1.67 -8.11
CA CYS A 189 -10.95 -0.26 -7.74
C CYS A 189 -12.06 0.12 -6.75
N ARG A 190 -11.70 0.36 -5.48
CA ARG A 190 -12.68 0.75 -4.45
C ARG A 190 -13.17 2.19 -4.59
N CYS A 191 -12.35 3.07 -5.17
CA CYS A 191 -12.74 4.45 -5.51
C CYS A 191 -13.81 4.53 -6.61
N GLY A 192 -13.98 3.45 -7.40
CA GLY A 192 -14.97 3.40 -8.47
C GLY A 192 -14.55 4.11 -9.76
N ALA A 193 -13.26 4.29 -10.02
CA ALA A 193 -12.74 4.95 -11.23
C ALA A 193 -12.89 4.13 -12.54
N TYR A 194 -13.71 3.08 -12.54
CA TYR A 194 -13.79 2.10 -13.65
C TYR A 194 -14.13 2.72 -15.01
N ASN A 195 -14.96 3.76 -15.05
CA ASN A 195 -15.31 4.41 -16.31
C ASN A 195 -14.09 5.08 -16.97
N GLY A 196 -13.29 5.81 -16.18
CA GLY A 196 -12.04 6.42 -16.65
C GLY A 196 -10.98 5.37 -17.03
N ILE A 197 -10.87 4.30 -16.23
CA ILE A 197 -9.98 3.17 -16.52
C ILE A 197 -10.32 2.54 -17.88
N VAL A 198 -11.60 2.22 -18.12
CA VAL A 198 -12.05 1.60 -19.38
C VAL A 198 -11.82 2.56 -20.56
N ALA A 199 -12.17 3.84 -20.40
CA ALA A 199 -11.96 4.85 -21.44
C ALA A 199 -10.48 4.99 -21.83
N ALA A 200 -9.58 4.98 -20.85
CA ALA A 200 -8.14 5.03 -21.09
C ALA A 200 -7.63 3.81 -21.89
N ILE A 201 -8.08 2.61 -21.52
CA ILE A 201 -7.66 1.38 -22.20
C ILE A 201 -8.19 1.32 -23.63
N GLU A 202 -9.46 1.68 -23.86
CA GLU A 202 -10.05 1.71 -25.20
C GLU A 202 -9.37 2.76 -26.10
N GLU A 203 -8.96 3.93 -25.58
CA GLU A 203 -8.17 4.90 -26.35
C GLU A 203 -6.86 4.29 -26.86
N VAL A 204 -6.11 3.61 -25.98
CA VAL A 204 -4.83 3.00 -26.37
C VAL A 204 -5.04 1.82 -27.32
N ARG A 205 -6.09 1.03 -27.10
CA ARG A 205 -6.47 -0.09 -27.98
C ARG A 205 -6.82 0.40 -29.39
N GLY A 206 -7.61 1.47 -29.51
CA GLY A 206 -8.00 2.06 -30.79
C GLY A 206 -6.83 2.67 -31.58
N LYS A 207 -5.78 3.15 -30.90
CA LYS A 207 -4.55 3.64 -31.54
C LYS A 207 -3.65 2.53 -32.09
N ARG A 208 -3.88 1.27 -31.72
CA ARG A 208 -3.10 0.10 -32.17
C ARG A 208 -3.75 -0.65 -33.35
N ALA A 209 -4.97 -0.29 -33.73
CA ALA A 209 -5.70 -0.87 -34.85
C ALA A 209 -5.30 -0.25 -36.20
#